data_AF-Q9VP00-F1
#
_entry.id   AF-Q9VP00-F1
#
_cell.length_a   1.000
_cell.length_b   1.000
_cell.length_c   1.000
_cell.angle_alpha   90.00
_cell.angle_beta   90.00
_cell.angle_gamma   90.00
#
_symmetry.space_group_name_H-M   'P 1'
#
loop_
_entity.id
_entity.type
_entity.pdbx_description
1 polymer ?
#
loop_
_entity_poly.entity_id
_entity_poly.type
_entity_poly.pdbx_seq_one_letter_code
_entity_poly.pdbx_strand_id
1 'polypeptide(L)'
;MFKILIVALSLCTAVVLSAPVDHVTSTTQPPVAILESSHEKHEDGSYNFSYLGEDGTHRREEAVVRNQGTENEYLEISGSYSYFDANGQEVTVTYKADDHGFVPEGGAILPQISLAAKQVSEQVPQPDLDYAKPPKV
;
A
#
# COMPACT_ATOMS: atom_id res chain seq x y z
N MET A 1 57.20 -7.74 -3.30
CA MET A 1 57.75 -7.68 -1.92
C MET A 1 57.76 -6.27 -1.30
N PHE A 2 56.88 -5.34 -1.73
CA PHE A 2 56.91 -3.94 -1.23
C PHE A 2 55.52 -3.26 -1.26
N LYS A 3 54.46 -3.99 -0.91
CA LYS A 3 53.08 -3.44 -0.91
C LYS A 3 52.27 -3.79 0.35
N ILE A 4 52.78 -4.65 1.22
CA ILE A 4 52.15 -4.98 2.52
C ILE A 4 52.21 -3.79 3.48
N LEU A 5 53.11 -2.82 3.23
CA LEU A 5 53.27 -1.64 4.09
C LEU A 5 52.17 -0.56 3.89
N ILE A 6 51.38 -0.62 2.81
CA ILE A 6 50.32 0.39 2.56
C ILE A 6 49.01 0.04 3.29
N VAL A 7 48.88 -1.17 3.85
CA VAL A 7 47.67 -1.61 4.55
C VAL A 7 47.55 -1.02 5.97
N ALA A 8 48.63 -0.46 6.54
CA ALA A 8 48.66 -0.05 7.94
C ALA A 8 48.36 1.44 8.22
N LEU A 9 48.17 2.30 7.22
CA LEU A 9 47.99 3.75 7.45
C LEU A 9 46.62 4.32 7.02
N SER A 10 45.67 3.48 6.60
CA SER A 10 44.33 3.95 6.18
C SER A 10 43.29 3.94 7.32
N LEU A 11 43.71 3.81 8.58
CA LEU A 11 42.82 3.72 9.73
C LEU A 11 42.97 4.97 10.62
N CYS A 12 42.54 6.12 10.12
CA CYS A 12 42.19 7.30 10.93
C CYS A 12 41.67 8.41 10.01
N THR A 13 40.62 9.10 10.46
CA THR A 13 39.86 10.17 9.79
C THR A 13 38.77 9.61 8.87
N ALA A 14 37.46 9.77 9.10
CA ALA A 14 36.73 10.86 9.72
C ALA A 14 35.49 10.35 10.48
N VAL A 15 35.47 10.54 11.80
CA VAL A 15 34.22 10.55 12.60
C VAL A 15 33.74 11.98 12.56
N VAL A 16 32.95 12.35 11.55
CA VAL A 16 32.49 13.73 11.40
C VAL A 16 31.04 13.73 10.92
N LEU A 17 30.14 14.04 11.87
CA LEU A 17 28.85 14.70 11.71
C LEU A 17 27.63 13.85 11.31
N SER A 18 27.15 13.05 12.26
CA SER A 18 25.71 12.75 12.36
C SER A 18 24.98 13.94 13.00
N ALA A 19 24.90 15.08 12.32
CA ALA A 19 24.05 16.17 12.78
C ALA A 19 22.59 15.74 12.54
N PRO A 20 21.71 15.77 13.56
CA PRO A 20 20.29 15.48 13.35
C PRO A 20 19.75 16.49 12.35
N VAL A 21 19.16 15.99 11.26
CA VAL A 21 18.32 16.81 10.39
C VAL A 21 17.18 17.30 11.27
N ASP A 22 17.11 18.62 11.48
CA ASP A 22 15.92 19.26 12.02
C ASP A 22 14.78 18.92 11.06
N HIS A 23 13.91 17.99 11.47
CA HIS A 23 12.65 17.77 10.79
C HIS A 23 11.88 19.08 10.93
N VAL A 24 11.93 19.91 9.89
CA VAL A 24 10.97 21.00 9.67
C VAL A 24 9.61 20.35 9.74
N THR A 25 8.94 20.50 10.88
CA THR A 25 7.55 20.07 11.07
C THR A 25 6.69 21.11 10.36
N SER A 26 6.79 21.12 9.03
CA SER A 26 6.08 22.07 8.18
C SER A 26 4.66 21.60 7.98
N THR A 27 3.81 21.68 9.01
CA THR A 27 2.38 21.99 8.90
C THR A 27 1.87 22.52 10.25
N THR A 28 1.26 23.71 10.27
CA THR A 28 0.53 24.27 11.44
C THR A 28 -0.84 23.61 11.63
N GLN A 29 -1.22 22.68 10.76
CA GLN A 29 -2.55 22.09 10.76
C GLN A 29 -2.63 21.01 11.84
N PRO A 30 -3.67 21.03 12.70
CA PRO A 30 -3.88 19.96 13.67
C PRO A 30 -4.05 18.61 12.96
N PRO A 31 -3.65 17.49 13.60
CA PRO A 31 -3.94 16.16 13.07
C PRO A 31 -5.44 15.94 12.89
N VAL A 32 -5.84 15.25 11.82
CA VAL A 32 -7.23 14.83 11.60
C VAL A 32 -7.55 13.66 12.54
N ALA A 33 -8.57 13.78 13.38
CA ALA A 33 -8.97 12.68 14.26
C ALA A 33 -9.63 11.53 13.49
N ILE A 34 -9.51 10.30 14.00
CA ILE A 34 -10.27 9.14 13.51
C ILE A 34 -11.53 9.02 14.36
N LEU A 35 -12.70 9.20 13.74
CA LEU A 35 -14.00 9.12 14.41
C LEU A 35 -14.46 7.67 14.56
N GLU A 36 -14.24 6.85 13.54
CA GLU A 36 -14.57 5.42 13.55
C GLU A 36 -13.42 4.62 12.96
N SER A 37 -13.19 3.43 13.51
CA SER A 37 -12.25 2.46 12.95
C SER A 37 -12.73 1.05 13.27
N SER A 38 -12.73 0.18 12.27
CA SER A 38 -12.97 -1.25 12.42
C SER A 38 -11.86 -2.02 11.72
N HIS A 39 -11.38 -3.08 12.38
CA HIS A 39 -10.42 -4.01 11.81
C HIS A 39 -10.72 -5.40 12.36
N GLU A 40 -11.22 -6.27 11.49
CA GLU A 40 -11.51 -7.66 11.80
C GLU A 40 -10.62 -8.54 10.95
N LYS A 41 -9.85 -9.42 11.58
CA LYS A 41 -9.01 -10.40 10.90
C LYS A 41 -9.49 -11.80 11.25
N HIS A 42 -9.65 -12.64 10.24
CA HIS A 42 -10.10 -14.01 10.41
C HIS A 42 -8.92 -15.00 10.34
N GLU A 43 -9.14 -16.20 10.86
CA GLU A 43 -8.13 -17.28 10.89
C GLU A 43 -7.77 -17.78 9.49
N ASP A 44 -8.69 -17.68 8.53
CA ASP A 44 -8.47 -18.12 7.16
C ASP A 44 -7.57 -17.15 6.36
N GLY A 45 -7.31 -15.94 6.89
CA GLY A 45 -6.53 -14.88 6.25
C GLY A 45 -7.37 -13.76 5.65
N SER A 46 -8.69 -13.91 5.58
CA SER A 46 -9.62 -12.84 5.19
C SER A 46 -9.67 -11.75 6.27
N TYR A 47 -10.05 -10.54 5.87
CA TYR A 47 -10.19 -9.42 6.80
C TYR A 47 -11.21 -8.40 6.32
N ASN A 48 -11.72 -7.61 7.26
CA ASN A 48 -12.48 -6.40 7.01
C ASN A 48 -11.76 -5.21 7.64
N PHE A 49 -11.69 -4.10 6.91
CA PHE A 49 -11.09 -2.87 7.41
C PHE A 49 -11.94 -1.67 7.03
N SER A 50 -12.14 -0.76 7.98
CA SER A 50 -12.74 0.54 7.70
C SER A 50 -12.24 1.64 8.64
N TYR A 51 -12.32 2.88 8.17
CA TYR A 51 -12.17 4.06 9.02
C TYR A 51 -12.98 5.24 8.49
N LEU A 52 -13.28 6.18 9.40
CA LEU A 52 -13.84 7.50 9.13
C LEU A 52 -12.99 8.55 9.84
N GLY A 53 -12.42 9.49 9.08
CA GLY A 53 -11.72 10.67 9.57
C GLY A 53 -12.67 11.82 9.88
N GLU A 54 -12.24 12.73 10.74
CA GLU A 54 -12.96 13.96 11.12
C GLU A 54 -13.18 14.91 9.94
N ASP A 55 -12.30 14.86 8.94
CA ASP A 55 -12.42 15.59 7.67
C ASP A 55 -13.41 14.95 6.69
N GLY A 56 -14.04 13.83 7.06
CA GLY A 56 -14.94 13.04 6.22
C GLY A 56 -14.23 12.07 5.27
N THR A 57 -12.90 12.04 5.25
CA THR A 57 -12.14 11.01 4.51
C THR A 57 -12.46 9.65 5.11
N HIS A 58 -12.84 8.69 4.28
CA HIS A 58 -13.20 7.35 4.76
C HIS A 58 -12.78 6.26 3.79
N ARG A 59 -12.58 5.06 4.32
CA ARG A 59 -12.26 3.86 3.54
C ARG A 59 -13.00 2.67 4.12
N ARG A 60 -13.43 1.76 3.26
CA ARG A 60 -13.82 0.40 3.63
C ARG A 60 -13.24 -0.58 2.65
N GLU A 61 -12.88 -1.76 3.12
CA GLU A 61 -12.49 -2.88 2.29
C GLU A 61 -12.75 -4.21 2.99
N GLU A 62 -12.95 -5.22 2.16
CA GLU A 62 -13.03 -6.62 2.53
C GLU A 62 -12.03 -7.38 1.65
N ALA A 63 -11.29 -8.30 2.27
CA ALA A 63 -10.38 -9.18 1.58
C ALA A 63 -10.76 -10.64 1.82
N VAL A 64 -10.79 -11.44 0.76
CA VAL A 64 -11.05 -12.87 0.80
C VAL A 64 -9.84 -13.65 0.28
N VAL A 65 -9.55 -14.80 0.88
CA VAL A 65 -8.48 -15.68 0.39
C VAL A 65 -9.00 -16.51 -0.78
N ARG A 66 -8.31 -16.44 -1.92
CA ARG A 66 -8.56 -17.24 -3.12
C ARG A 66 -7.52 -18.34 -3.24
N ASN A 67 -7.93 -19.49 -3.78
CA ASN A 67 -7.08 -20.67 -3.99
C ASN A 67 -6.33 -21.13 -2.72
N GLN A 68 -7.00 -21.09 -1.56
CA GLN A 68 -6.39 -21.40 -0.27
C GLN A 68 -5.73 -22.78 -0.25
N GLY A 69 -4.52 -22.86 0.29
CA GLY A 69 -3.74 -24.10 0.39
C GLY A 69 -3.05 -24.52 -0.90
N THR A 70 -3.08 -23.71 -1.96
CA THR A 70 -2.38 -23.97 -3.22
C THR A 70 -1.19 -23.02 -3.43
N GLU A 71 -0.35 -23.29 -4.43
CA GLU A 71 0.73 -22.37 -4.84
C GLU A 71 0.18 -21.03 -5.34
N ASN A 72 -1.02 -21.01 -5.92
CA ASN A 72 -1.68 -19.81 -6.44
C ASN A 72 -2.57 -19.11 -5.39
N GLU A 73 -2.31 -19.28 -4.08
CA GLU A 73 -3.10 -18.65 -3.01
C GLU A 73 -2.83 -17.13 -2.95
N TYR A 74 -3.85 -16.31 -3.15
CA TYR A 74 -3.79 -14.84 -3.11
C TYR A 74 -4.96 -14.22 -2.35
N LEU A 75 -4.90 -12.92 -2.07
CA LEU A 75 -6.00 -12.14 -1.53
C LEU A 75 -6.72 -11.40 -2.65
N GLU A 76 -8.04 -11.58 -2.73
CA GLU A 76 -8.90 -10.70 -3.51
C GLU A 76 -9.50 -9.65 -2.57
N ILE A 77 -9.21 -8.38 -2.83
CA ILE A 77 -9.67 -7.24 -2.04
C ILE A 77 -10.70 -6.46 -2.84
N SER A 78 -11.82 -6.10 -2.21
CA SER A 78 -12.77 -5.14 -2.79
C SER A 78 -13.09 -4.06 -1.77
N GLY A 79 -13.28 -2.83 -2.23
CA GLY A 79 -13.50 -1.73 -1.32
C GLY A 79 -13.75 -0.40 -2.00
N SER A 80 -13.79 0.64 -1.17
CA SER A 80 -13.87 2.02 -1.61
C SER A 80 -13.11 2.94 -0.66
N TYR A 81 -12.64 4.06 -1.20
CA TYR A 81 -12.19 5.18 -0.41
C TYR A 81 -12.80 6.47 -0.96
N SER A 82 -12.99 7.43 -0.07
CA SER A 82 -13.60 8.70 -0.36
C SER A 82 -12.89 9.83 0.38
N TYR A 83 -12.82 10.99 -0.25
CA TYR A 83 -12.22 12.21 0.29
C TYR A 83 -12.88 13.43 -0.36
N PHE A 84 -12.70 14.62 0.23
CA PHE A 84 -13.12 15.88 -0.39
C PHE A 84 -11.96 16.52 -1.13
N ASP A 85 -12.18 16.90 -2.40
CA ASP A 85 -11.19 17.63 -3.19
C ASP A 85 -11.06 19.10 -2.76
N ALA A 86 -10.17 19.85 -3.40
CA ALA A 86 -9.92 21.27 -3.08
C ALA A 86 -11.15 22.19 -3.27
N ASN A 87 -12.18 21.73 -3.99
CA ASN A 87 -13.43 22.45 -4.20
C ASN A 87 -14.54 22.00 -3.23
N GLY A 88 -14.24 21.06 -2.33
CA GLY A 88 -15.22 20.44 -1.43
C GLY A 88 -16.15 19.45 -2.12
N GLN A 89 -15.78 18.93 -3.29
CA GLN A 89 -16.52 17.84 -3.93
C GLN A 89 -16.02 16.51 -3.39
N GLU A 90 -16.96 15.64 -3.00
CA GLU A 90 -16.61 14.28 -2.60
C GLU A 90 -16.17 13.48 -3.82
N VAL A 91 -14.97 12.90 -3.73
CA VAL A 91 -14.41 11.97 -4.70
C VAL A 91 -14.43 10.59 -4.09
N THR A 92 -15.19 9.69 -4.70
CA THR A 92 -15.27 8.28 -4.32
C THR A 92 -14.62 7.42 -5.39
N VAL A 93 -13.77 6.49 -4.97
CA VAL A 93 -13.18 5.45 -5.83
C VAL A 93 -13.54 4.09 -5.25
N THR A 94 -14.19 3.26 -6.04
CA THR A 94 -14.38 1.84 -5.77
C THR A 94 -13.28 1.04 -6.48
N TYR A 95 -12.93 -0.11 -5.93
CA TYR A 95 -11.88 -0.93 -6.55
C TYR A 95 -12.04 -2.41 -6.22
N LYS A 96 -11.47 -3.23 -7.11
CA LYS A 96 -11.14 -4.64 -6.88
C LYS A 96 -9.64 -4.82 -7.12
N ALA A 97 -8.96 -5.55 -6.24
CA ALA A 97 -7.59 -6.00 -6.40
C ALA A 97 -7.56 -7.53 -6.33
N ASP A 98 -7.02 -8.19 -7.35
CA ASP A 98 -6.86 -9.63 -7.41
C ASP A 98 -5.45 -9.99 -7.89
N ASP A 99 -5.23 -11.25 -8.26
CA ASP A 99 -3.97 -11.78 -8.82
C ASP A 99 -3.60 -11.13 -10.18
N HIS A 100 -4.50 -10.39 -10.80
CA HIS A 100 -4.27 -9.67 -12.06
C HIS A 100 -4.06 -8.16 -11.84
N GLY A 101 -4.06 -7.69 -10.59
CA GLY A 101 -3.76 -6.31 -10.23
C GLY A 101 -4.98 -5.53 -9.75
N PHE A 102 -4.91 -4.20 -9.89
CA PHE A 102 -5.87 -3.26 -9.29
C PHE A 102 -6.76 -2.62 -10.34
N VAL A 103 -8.07 -2.72 -10.16
CA VAL A 103 -9.10 -2.17 -11.04
C VAL A 103 -9.87 -1.08 -10.30
N PRO A 104 -9.49 0.21 -10.44
CA PRO A 104 -10.23 1.32 -9.86
C PRO A 104 -11.34 1.83 -10.77
N GLU A 105 -12.43 2.30 -10.16
CA GLU A 105 -13.55 2.98 -10.80
C GLU A 105 -13.98 4.18 -9.96
N GLY A 106 -14.33 5.29 -10.59
CA GLY A 106 -14.77 6.49 -9.87
C GLY A 106 -14.67 7.74 -10.73
N GLY A 107 -15.35 8.82 -10.32
CA GLY A 107 -15.42 10.06 -11.12
C GLY A 107 -14.06 10.73 -11.35
N ALA A 108 -13.09 10.51 -10.46
CA ALA A 108 -11.72 11.00 -10.61
C ALA A 108 -10.82 10.07 -11.44
N ILE A 109 -11.30 8.89 -11.82
CA ILE A 109 -10.56 7.92 -12.62
C ILE A 109 -10.99 8.05 -14.07
N LEU A 110 -10.03 8.29 -14.97
CA LEU A 110 -10.32 8.36 -16.40
C LEU A 110 -10.89 7.01 -16.89
N PRO A 111 -12.02 6.97 -17.63
CA PRO A 111 -12.68 5.72 -17.99
C PRO A 111 -11.78 4.70 -18.71
N GLN A 112 -10.82 5.18 -19.51
CA GLN A 112 -9.86 4.31 -20.20
C GLN A 112 -8.90 3.58 -19.25
N ILE A 113 -8.62 4.13 -18.06
CA ILE A 113 -7.79 3.47 -17.05
C ILE A 113 -8.55 2.29 -16.46
N SER A 114 -9.80 2.51 -16.05
CA SER A 114 -10.68 1.45 -15.55
C SER A 114 -10.89 0.36 -16.59
N LEU A 115 -11.12 0.74 -17.86
CA LEU A 115 -11.29 -0.21 -18.95
C LEU A 115 -10.04 -1.06 -19.18
N ALA A 116 -8.86 -0.44 -19.26
CA ALA A 116 -7.60 -1.16 -19.45
C ALA A 116 -7.32 -2.12 -18.28
N ALA A 117 -7.55 -1.68 -17.04
CA ALA A 117 -7.38 -2.51 -15.86
C ALA A 117 -8.36 -3.69 -15.84
N LYS A 118 -9.63 -3.47 -16.20
CA LYS A 118 -10.62 -4.56 -16.37
C LYS A 118 -10.17 -5.59 -17.40
N GLN A 119 -9.69 -5.12 -18.56
CA GLN A 119 -9.23 -6.01 -19.62
C GLN A 119 -8.03 -6.87 -19.20
N VAL A 120 -7.17 -6.39 -18.31
CA VAL A 120 -6.07 -7.19 -17.73
C VAL A 120 -6.61 -8.15 -16.66
N SER A 121 -7.52 -7.70 -15.80
CA SER A 121 -8.16 -8.54 -14.77
C SER A 121 -9.03 -9.66 -15.35
N GLU A 122 -9.56 -9.48 -16.55
CA GLU A 122 -10.36 -10.48 -17.26
C GLU A 122 -9.51 -11.43 -18.15
N GLN A 123 -8.20 -11.20 -18.29
CA GLN A 123 -7.32 -12.13 -19.02
C GLN A 123 -7.21 -13.46 -18.26
N VAL A 124 -6.97 -14.54 -19.00
CA VAL A 124 -6.65 -15.87 -18.43
C VAL A 124 -5.42 -15.72 -17.52
N PRO A 125 -5.37 -16.41 -16.35
CA PRO A 125 -4.29 -16.30 -15.36
C PRO A 125 -2.90 -16.21 -15.99
N GLN A 126 -2.18 -15.13 -15.68
CA GLN A 126 -0.74 -15.06 -15.95
C GLN A 126 0.00 -15.98 -14.98
N PRO A 127 1.09 -16.67 -15.41
CA PRO A 127 1.90 -17.50 -14.52
C PRO A 127 2.46 -16.69 -13.34
N ASP A 128 2.58 -17.38 -12.20
CA ASP A 128 3.03 -16.86 -10.90
C ASP A 128 4.21 -15.89 -11.01
N LEU A 129 4.02 -14.66 -10.53
CA LEU A 129 5.13 -13.78 -10.21
C LEU A 129 5.79 -14.39 -8.97
N ASP A 130 7.03 -14.89 -9.07
CA ASP A 130 7.77 -15.44 -7.93
C ASP A 130 8.02 -14.35 -6.87
N TYR A 131 7.00 -14.05 -6.06
CA TYR A 131 7.11 -13.25 -4.86
C TYR A 131 7.18 -14.21 -3.68
N ALA A 132 8.26 -14.12 -2.91
CA ALA A 132 8.40 -14.90 -1.69
C ALA A 132 7.26 -14.55 -0.72
N LYS A 133 6.38 -15.51 -0.47
CA LYS A 133 5.27 -15.36 0.46
C LYS A 133 5.81 -15.06 1.87
N PRO A 134 5.30 -14.03 2.56
CA PRO A 134 5.70 -13.78 3.94
C PRO A 134 5.33 -14.99 4.82
N PRO A 135 6.16 -15.33 5.81
CA PRO A 135 5.90 -16.48 6.68
C PRO A 135 4.57 -16.31 7.42
N LYS A 136 3.81 -17.40 7.55
CA LYS A 136 2.65 -17.46 8.44
C LYS A 136 3.16 -17.35 9.88
N VAL A 137 2.64 -16.40 10.65
CA VAL A 137 2.93 -16.22 12.09
C VAL A 137 2.20 -17.29 12.89
#